data_AF-A0A8J5LWY2-F1
#
_entry.id   AF-A0A8J5LWY2-F1
#
_cell.length_a   1.000
_cell.length_b   1.000
_cell.length_c   1.000
_cell.angle_alpha   90.00
_cell.angle_beta   90.00
_cell.angle_gamma   90.00
#
_symmetry.space_group_name_H-M   'P 1'
#
loop_
_entity.id
_entity.type
_entity.pdbx_description
1 polymer ?
#
loop_
_entity_poly.entity_id
_entity_poly.type
_entity_poly.pdbx_seq_one_letter_code
_entity_poly.pdbx_strand_id
1 'polypeptide(L)'
;MIIVVQSEAASWESYLQCNGRSLVWDLRWPTKAAIAATAEHLAGLLPLHLVYSQAHEAAIEDWTWSVGCNPLSITSQGWHLSMFQSDVIARSYIVTALEESIQAVNAAIYRLIMERTSILSLTISFFDQMYISCDLNRNLAAQSFKLFKTRERNLVDKYNSIVGLWRRISTISGGLRYHDAVKLLSLLEDASSGFTDYVNSTIAALHPIHCTRERKVGIEFDLTTIPAFIVVFVILWFVLRPRRPKPKIN
;
A
#
# COMPACT_ATOMS: atom_id res chain seq x y z
N MET A 1 2.43 8.69 21.51
CA MET A 1 1.77 9.90 22.05
C MET A 1 2.76 10.62 22.94
N ILE A 2 2.89 11.94 22.80
CA ILE A 2 3.81 12.76 23.61
C ILE A 2 2.94 13.69 24.47
N ILE A 3 3.15 13.69 25.78
CA ILE A 3 2.45 14.56 26.72
C ILE A 3 3.50 15.43 27.38
N VAL A 4 3.35 16.75 27.26
CA VAL A 4 4.25 17.72 27.89
C VAL A 4 3.53 18.31 29.10
N VAL A 5 4.17 18.25 30.27
CA VAL A 5 3.63 18.77 31.52
C VAL A 5 4.58 19.84 32.04
N GLN A 6 4.03 20.96 32.48
CA GLN A 6 4.76 22.05 33.10
C GLN A 6 4.49 22.04 34.61
N SER A 7 5.54 22.18 35.41
CA SER A 7 5.42 22.29 36.87
C SER A 7 5.23 23.75 37.28
N GLU A 8 4.63 23.97 38.45
CA GLU A 8 4.57 25.28 39.09
C GLU A 8 5.96 25.76 39.55
N ALA A 9 6.79 24.82 40.03
CA ALA A 9 8.17 25.10 40.40
C ALA A 9 8.98 25.52 39.17
N ALA A 10 9.81 26.56 39.32
CA ALA A 10 10.57 27.08 38.20
C ALA A 10 11.70 26.15 37.74
N SER A 11 12.26 25.42 38.70
CA SER A 11 13.51 24.70 38.51
C SER A 11 13.66 23.59 39.54
N TRP A 12 14.40 22.54 39.18
CA TRP A 12 14.70 21.43 40.07
C TRP A 12 16.20 21.12 40.06
N GLU A 13 16.78 20.89 41.23
CA GLU A 13 18.19 20.53 41.35
C GLU A 13 18.39 19.06 41.03
N SER A 14 19.26 18.77 40.05
CA SER A 14 19.61 17.41 39.68
C SER A 14 20.73 16.85 40.55
N TYR A 15 20.89 15.52 40.50
CA TYR A 15 21.97 14.80 41.16
C TYR A 15 23.36 15.04 40.51
N LEU A 16 23.41 15.65 39.33
CA LEU A 16 24.66 15.96 38.64
C LEU A 16 25.19 17.33 39.08
N GLN A 17 26.51 17.42 39.22
CA GLN A 17 27.19 18.65 39.63
C GLN A 17 28.23 19.09 38.59
N CYS A 18 28.35 20.40 38.39
CA CYS A 18 29.39 21.03 37.58
C CYS A 18 30.10 22.09 38.42
N ASN A 19 31.42 22.01 38.54
CA ASN A 19 32.24 22.93 39.36
C ASN A 19 31.72 23.10 40.80
N GLY A 20 31.27 22.01 41.43
CA GLY A 20 30.74 22.00 42.79
C GLY A 20 29.35 22.60 42.97
N ARG A 21 28.61 22.85 41.88
CA ARG A 21 27.21 23.32 41.90
C ARG A 21 26.30 22.28 41.24
N SER A 22 25.10 22.06 41.80
CA SER A 22 24.09 21.21 41.17
C SER A 22 23.65 21.79 39.82
N LEU A 23 23.53 20.92 38.81
CA LEU A 23 22.92 21.28 37.54
C LEU A 23 21.41 21.38 37.76
N VAL A 24 20.82 22.46 37.27
CA VAL A 24 19.41 22.77 37.49
C VAL A 24 18.62 22.42 36.22
N TRP A 25 17.51 21.72 36.36
CA TRP A 25 16.56 21.48 35.27
C TRP A 25 15.55 22.61 35.20
N ASP A 26 15.37 23.17 34.00
CA ASP A 26 14.32 24.17 33.75
C ASP A 26 12.96 23.46 33.65
N LEU A 27 12.05 23.77 34.57
CA LEU A 27 10.70 23.22 34.61
C LEU A 27 9.66 24.20 34.04
N ARG A 28 10.03 25.47 33.82
CA ARG A 28 9.13 26.48 33.21
C ARG A 28 9.04 26.30 31.70
N TRP A 29 10.16 25.96 31.08
CA TRP A 29 10.26 25.81 29.63
C TRP A 29 10.55 24.36 29.25
N PRO A 30 9.53 23.49 29.20
CA PRO A 30 9.73 22.07 28.89
C PRO A 30 10.01 21.82 27.40
N THR A 31 10.51 22.81 26.64
CA THR A 31 10.80 22.69 25.20
C THR A 31 11.85 21.62 24.92
N LYS A 32 12.89 21.58 25.75
CA LYS A 32 13.95 20.58 25.66
C LYS A 32 13.40 19.16 25.85
N ALA A 33 12.61 18.95 26.90
CA ALA A 33 11.97 17.67 27.19
C ALA A 33 10.96 17.29 26.10
N ALA A 34 10.19 18.25 25.59
CA ALA A 34 9.24 18.04 24.49
C ALA A 34 9.96 17.59 23.22
N ILE A 35 11.05 18.25 22.83
CA ILE A 35 11.83 17.90 21.63
C ILE A 35 12.51 16.54 21.80
N ALA A 36 13.08 16.26 22.98
CA ALA A 36 13.67 14.95 23.28
C ALA A 36 12.64 13.82 23.13
N ALA A 37 11.48 13.94 23.79
CA ALA A 37 10.40 12.97 23.72
C ALA A 37 9.83 12.84 22.30
N THR A 38 9.77 13.94 21.55
CA THR A 38 9.32 13.92 20.15
C THR A 38 10.31 13.19 19.25
N ALA A 39 11.60 13.45 19.39
CA ALA A 39 12.64 12.79 18.61
C ALA A 39 12.73 11.29 18.94
N GLU A 40 12.58 10.92 20.21
CA GLU A 40 12.53 9.53 20.64
C GLU A 40 11.28 8.83 20.06
N HIS A 41 10.10 9.44 20.20
CA HIS A 41 8.85 8.81 19.78
C HIS A 41 8.70 8.70 18.26
N LEU A 42 9.09 9.73 17.51
CA LEU A 42 8.90 9.75 16.05
C LEU A 42 10.03 9.08 15.29
N ALA A 43 11.26 9.16 15.78
CA ALA A 43 12.44 8.74 15.03
C ALA A 43 13.29 7.67 15.74
N GLY A 44 12.90 7.25 16.94
CA GLY A 44 13.66 6.28 17.74
C GLY A 44 15.00 6.84 18.21
N LEU A 45 15.14 8.17 18.33
CA LEU A 45 16.39 8.79 18.78
C LEU A 45 16.59 8.53 20.28
N LEU A 46 17.44 7.56 20.61
CA LEU A 46 17.74 7.20 21.99
C LEU A 46 18.63 8.24 22.68
N PRO A 47 18.49 8.43 24.01
CA PRO A 47 19.41 9.22 24.81
C PRO A 47 20.87 8.82 24.60
N LEU A 48 21.75 9.83 24.48
CA LEU A 48 23.15 9.62 24.08
C LEU A 48 23.99 8.81 25.09
N HIS A 49 23.58 8.75 26.36
CA HIS A 49 24.26 7.89 27.34
C HIS A 49 23.90 6.42 27.19
N LEU A 50 22.84 6.05 26.48
CA LEU A 50 22.49 4.64 26.30
C LEU A 50 23.28 4.08 25.13
N VAL A 51 24.25 3.22 25.44
CA VAL A 51 25.14 2.59 24.46
C VAL A 51 25.01 1.07 24.56
N TYR A 52 25.01 0.38 23.43
CA TYR A 52 25.03 -1.09 23.42
C TYR A 52 26.46 -1.61 23.55
N SER A 53 26.74 -2.40 24.60
CA SER A 53 28.03 -3.04 24.79
C SER A 53 28.02 -4.46 24.22
N GLN A 54 28.79 -4.69 23.15
CA GLN A 54 28.93 -6.03 22.57
C GLN A 54 29.58 -7.02 23.55
N ALA A 55 30.51 -6.56 24.38
CA ALA A 55 31.21 -7.42 25.34
C ALA A 55 30.30 -7.94 26.47
N HIS A 56 29.23 -7.19 26.81
CA HIS A 56 28.29 -7.54 27.88
C HIS A 56 26.92 -7.98 27.33
N GLU A 57 26.74 -7.97 26.01
CA GLU A 57 25.46 -8.22 25.33
C GLU A 57 24.27 -7.45 25.92
N ALA A 58 24.54 -6.24 26.42
CA ALA A 58 23.58 -5.44 27.18
C ALA A 58 23.72 -3.95 26.85
N ALA A 59 22.62 -3.22 27.03
CA ALA A 59 22.64 -1.76 27.04
C ALA A 59 23.30 -1.28 28.35
N ILE A 60 24.24 -0.35 28.23
CA ILE A 60 24.97 0.27 29.34
C ILE A 60 24.79 1.79 29.30
N GLU A 61 24.90 2.41 30.46
CA GLU A 61 24.88 3.87 30.59
C GLU A 61 26.32 4.42 30.59
N ASP A 62 26.64 5.22 29.59
CA ASP A 62 27.88 5.98 29.50
C ASP A 62 27.57 7.48 29.46
N TRP A 63 27.53 8.09 30.65
CA TRP A 63 27.22 9.50 30.84
C TRP A 63 28.21 10.45 30.18
N THR A 64 29.40 9.98 29.76
CA THR A 64 30.36 10.82 29.04
C THR A 64 29.83 11.32 27.70
N TRP A 65 28.87 10.60 27.10
CA TRP A 65 28.20 10.98 25.85
C TRP A 65 26.95 11.86 26.06
N SER A 66 26.52 12.09 27.30
CA SER A 66 25.39 13.00 27.64
C SER A 66 25.82 14.46 27.78
N VAL A 67 26.59 14.93 26.80
CA VAL A 67 27.17 16.27 26.75
C VAL A 67 26.82 17.02 25.46
N GLY A 68 27.06 18.33 25.45
CA GLY A 68 26.84 19.20 24.29
C GLY A 68 25.45 19.82 24.21
N CYS A 69 25.26 20.76 23.28
CA CYS A 69 24.04 21.57 23.12
C CYS A 69 22.97 20.80 22.30
N ASN A 70 22.30 19.83 22.91
CA ASN A 70 21.26 19.03 22.26
C ASN A 70 20.19 18.55 23.27
N PRO A 71 18.96 18.23 22.82
CA PRO A 71 17.84 17.98 23.72
C PRO A 71 18.00 16.73 24.60
N LEU A 72 18.84 15.77 24.19
CA LEU A 72 19.10 14.52 24.92
C LEU A 72 20.31 14.62 25.87
N SER A 73 21.03 15.74 25.85
CA SER A 73 22.13 16.00 26.78
C SER A 73 21.57 16.38 28.15
N ILE A 74 21.98 15.69 29.21
CA ILE A 74 21.57 16.07 30.58
C ILE A 74 22.39 17.24 31.11
N THR A 75 23.62 17.41 30.62
CA THR A 75 24.58 18.39 31.15
C THR A 75 24.49 19.79 30.54
N SER A 76 23.63 20.00 29.52
CA SER A 76 23.42 21.31 28.90
C SER A 76 21.95 21.72 28.90
N GLN A 77 21.68 23.01 28.69
CA GLN A 77 20.32 23.54 28.50
C GLN A 77 19.90 23.61 27.02
N GLY A 78 20.75 23.12 26.11
CA GLY A 78 20.49 23.16 24.68
C GLY A 78 19.32 22.27 24.28
N TRP A 79 18.53 22.72 23.31
CA TRP A 79 17.38 21.97 22.77
C TRP A 79 17.42 21.81 21.25
N HIS A 80 18.49 22.27 20.61
CA HIS A 80 18.68 22.15 19.16
C HIS A 80 19.15 20.74 18.79
N LEU A 81 18.54 20.13 17.78
CA LEU A 81 19.04 18.88 17.22
C LEU A 81 20.36 19.14 16.50
N SER A 82 21.37 18.36 16.83
CA SER A 82 22.65 18.38 16.11
C SER A 82 22.49 17.81 14.70
N MET A 83 23.42 18.13 13.80
CA MET A 83 23.46 17.54 12.45
C MET A 83 23.52 16.01 12.50
N PHE A 84 24.31 15.46 13.43
CA PHE A 84 24.39 14.03 13.67
C PHE A 84 23.02 13.42 14.05
N GLN A 85 22.28 14.05 14.97
CA GLN A 85 20.94 13.59 15.35
C GLN A 85 19.96 13.70 14.18
N SER A 86 20.04 14.77 13.40
CA SER A 86 19.22 14.92 12.19
C SER A 86 19.50 13.82 11.16
N ASP A 87 20.76 13.42 10.99
CA ASP A 87 21.16 12.35 10.08
C ASP A 87 20.69 10.98 10.59
N VAL A 88 20.81 10.72 11.90
CA VAL A 88 20.28 9.50 12.54
C VAL A 88 18.77 9.40 12.37
N ILE A 89 18.05 10.49 12.62
CA ILE A 89 16.59 10.58 12.41
C ILE A 89 16.25 10.25 10.95
N ALA A 90 16.91 10.92 10.00
CA ALA A 90 16.68 10.69 8.58
C ALA A 90 16.95 9.24 8.17
N ARG A 91 18.01 8.62 8.72
CA ARG A 91 18.32 7.20 8.50
C ARG A 91 17.22 6.28 9.03
N SER A 92 16.68 6.52 10.22
CA SER A 92 15.57 5.72 10.76
C SER A 92 14.35 5.76 9.84
N TYR A 93 13.98 6.93 9.32
CA TYR A 93 12.88 7.08 8.36
C TYR A 93 13.15 6.35 7.05
N ILE A 94 14.37 6.48 6.50
CA ILE A 94 14.74 5.81 5.25
C ILE A 94 14.66 4.29 5.39
N VAL A 95 15.19 3.72 6.49
CA VAL A 95 15.16 2.27 6.73
C VAL A 95 13.71 1.79 6.87
N THR A 96 12.90 2.50 7.65
CA THR A 96 11.48 2.16 7.86
C THR A 96 10.70 2.18 6.55
N ALA A 97 10.80 3.26 5.77
CA ALA A 97 10.10 3.39 4.50
C ALA A 97 10.55 2.35 3.45
N LEU A 98 11.85 2.01 3.42
CA LEU A 98 12.36 0.93 2.56
C LEU A 98 11.75 -0.42 2.96
N GLU A 99 11.79 -0.77 4.25
CA GLU A 99 11.24 -2.02 4.76
C GLU A 99 9.73 -2.13 4.48
N GLU A 100 8.96 -1.08 4.78
CA GLU A 100 7.52 -1.02 4.50
C GLU A 100 7.23 -1.19 3.00
N SER A 101 7.99 -0.51 2.13
CA SER A 101 7.81 -0.63 0.67
C SER A 101 8.14 -2.04 0.16
N ILE A 102 9.18 -2.68 0.70
CA ILE A 102 9.57 -4.05 0.35
C ILE A 102 8.47 -5.02 0.80
N GLN A 103 7.96 -4.86 2.01
CA GLN A 103 6.88 -5.69 2.54
C GLN A 103 5.59 -5.52 1.71
N ALA A 104 5.22 -4.29 1.35
CA ALA A 104 4.05 -4.02 0.52
C ALA A 104 4.16 -4.68 -0.87
N VAL A 105 5.31 -4.51 -1.54
CA VAL A 105 5.56 -5.11 -2.86
C VAL A 105 5.58 -6.63 -2.77
N ASN A 106 6.27 -7.20 -1.78
CA ASN A 106 6.31 -8.65 -1.58
C ASN A 106 4.91 -9.21 -1.30
N ALA A 107 4.11 -8.56 -0.47
CA ALA A 107 2.73 -8.95 -0.21
C ALA A 107 1.87 -8.92 -1.49
N ALA A 108 2.03 -7.89 -2.33
CA ALA A 108 1.35 -7.80 -3.62
C ALA A 108 1.79 -8.92 -4.58
N ILE A 109 3.09 -9.23 -4.66
CA ILE A 109 3.62 -10.34 -5.46
C ILE A 109 3.09 -11.67 -4.95
N TYR A 110 3.04 -11.90 -3.64
CA TYR A 110 2.46 -13.11 -3.07
C TYR A 110 0.98 -13.28 -3.46
N ARG A 111 0.20 -12.21 -3.51
CA ARG A 111 -1.19 -12.25 -4.01
C ARG A 111 -1.24 -12.68 -5.48
N LEU A 112 -0.36 -12.16 -6.33
CA LEU A 112 -0.28 -12.58 -7.74
C LEU A 112 0.10 -14.06 -7.89
N ILE A 113 1.04 -14.55 -7.08
CA ILE A 113 1.47 -15.95 -7.11
C ILE A 113 0.33 -16.89 -6.67
N MET A 114 -0.46 -16.48 -5.67
CA MET A 114 -1.59 -17.25 -5.18
C MET A 114 -2.74 -17.31 -6.18
N GLU A 115 -2.84 -16.35 -7.10
CA GLU A 115 -3.87 -16.40 -8.13
C GLU A 115 -3.61 -17.54 -9.12
N ARG A 116 -4.49 -18.56 -9.04
CA ARG A 116 -4.45 -19.69 -9.96
C ARG A 116 -4.90 -19.25 -11.34
N THR A 117 -3.96 -18.93 -12.22
CA THR A 117 -4.20 -18.93 -13.66
C THR A 117 -4.33 -20.38 -14.11
N SER A 118 -5.56 -20.81 -14.40
CA SER A 118 -5.93 -22.20 -14.66
C SER A 118 -5.30 -22.75 -15.95
N ILE A 119 -4.09 -23.29 -15.86
CA ILE A 119 -3.56 -24.30 -16.79
C ILE A 119 -3.13 -25.56 -16.03
N LEU A 120 -2.57 -25.42 -14.82
CA LEU A 120 -2.16 -26.55 -13.98
C LEU A 120 -3.29 -27.20 -13.16
N SER A 121 -4.48 -26.60 -13.15
CA SER A 121 -5.66 -27.24 -12.55
C SER A 121 -6.26 -28.35 -13.42
N LEU A 122 -5.83 -28.51 -14.67
CA LEU A 122 -6.35 -29.53 -15.60
C LEU A 122 -5.57 -30.86 -15.52
N THR A 123 -4.41 -30.90 -14.88
CA THR A 123 -3.63 -32.16 -14.76
C THR A 123 -3.93 -32.94 -13.48
N ILE A 124 -4.63 -32.35 -12.51
CA ILE A 124 -5.02 -33.02 -11.25
C ILE A 124 -6.43 -33.65 -11.34
N SER A 125 -7.26 -33.27 -12.30
CA SER A 125 -8.58 -33.88 -12.54
C SER A 125 -8.52 -34.88 -13.70
N PHE A 126 -7.60 -35.84 -13.65
CA PHE A 126 -7.40 -36.84 -14.72
C PHE A 126 -8.34 -38.06 -14.65
N PHE A 127 -9.26 -38.11 -13.69
CA PHE A 127 -10.28 -39.17 -13.60
C PHE A 127 -11.58 -38.60 -13.01
N ASP A 128 -12.46 -38.09 -13.87
CA ASP A 128 -13.87 -38.51 -13.98
C ASP A 128 -14.69 -37.52 -14.81
N GLN A 129 -15.52 -38.11 -15.68
CA GLN A 129 -16.68 -37.56 -16.41
C GLN A 129 -16.76 -36.04 -16.68
N MET A 130 -16.88 -35.68 -17.99
CA MET A 130 -17.88 -34.75 -18.56
C MET A 130 -17.30 -33.84 -19.65
N TYR A 131 -17.29 -34.37 -20.88
CA TYR A 131 -16.72 -33.77 -22.09
C TYR A 131 -17.37 -32.45 -22.59
N ILE A 132 -18.42 -31.94 -21.94
CA ILE A 132 -19.16 -30.74 -22.38
C ILE A 132 -18.78 -29.48 -21.58
N SER A 133 -18.15 -29.63 -20.41
CA SER A 133 -17.73 -28.49 -19.57
C SER A 133 -16.31 -27.97 -19.87
N CYS A 134 -15.51 -28.71 -20.64
CA CYS A 134 -14.09 -28.38 -20.87
C CYS A 134 -13.84 -27.29 -21.93
N ASP A 135 -14.69 -27.16 -22.95
CA ASP A 135 -14.47 -26.15 -24.01
C ASP A 135 -14.71 -24.71 -23.54
N LEU A 136 -15.67 -24.50 -22.63
CA LEU A 136 -15.91 -23.19 -22.03
C LEU A 136 -14.74 -22.78 -21.11
N ASN A 137 -14.18 -23.75 -20.38
CA ASN A 137 -13.09 -23.54 -19.44
C ASN A 137 -11.75 -23.27 -20.15
N ARG A 138 -11.51 -23.93 -21.29
CA ARG A 138 -10.31 -23.70 -22.12
C ARG A 138 -10.29 -22.31 -22.75
N ASN A 139 -11.44 -21.84 -23.24
CA ASN A 139 -11.56 -20.50 -23.81
C ASN A 139 -11.45 -19.41 -22.74
N LEU A 140 -12.01 -19.63 -21.55
CA LEU A 140 -11.88 -18.71 -20.41
C LEU A 140 -10.43 -18.62 -19.91
N ALA A 141 -9.73 -19.76 -19.79
CA ALA A 141 -8.31 -19.81 -19.43
C ALA A 141 -7.41 -19.13 -20.49
N ALA A 142 -7.72 -19.31 -21.78
CA ALA A 142 -6.99 -18.64 -22.85
C ALA A 142 -7.22 -17.11 -22.85
N GLN A 143 -8.44 -16.66 -22.54
CA GLN A 143 -8.76 -15.24 -22.42
C GLN A 143 -8.10 -14.59 -21.19
N SER A 144 -8.12 -15.24 -20.03
CA SER A 144 -7.46 -14.74 -18.81
C SER A 144 -5.94 -14.70 -18.97
N PHE A 145 -5.34 -15.70 -19.62
CA PHE A 145 -3.91 -15.68 -19.95
C PHE A 145 -3.55 -14.56 -20.93
N LYS A 146 -4.37 -14.31 -21.96
CA LYS A 146 -4.17 -13.19 -22.90
C LYS A 146 -4.29 -11.82 -22.21
N LEU A 147 -5.23 -11.69 -21.28
CA LEU A 147 -5.40 -10.50 -20.45
C LEU A 147 -4.19 -10.28 -19.53
N PHE A 148 -3.73 -11.33 -18.84
CA PHE A 148 -2.51 -11.28 -18.01
C PHE A 148 -1.29 -10.87 -18.83
N LYS A 149 -1.07 -11.52 -19.98
CA LYS A 149 0.06 -11.22 -20.88
C LYS A 149 0.05 -9.77 -21.40
N THR A 150 -1.11 -9.13 -21.44
CA THR A 150 -1.24 -7.72 -21.82
C THR A 150 -0.87 -6.80 -20.65
N ARG A 151 -1.14 -7.20 -19.41
CA ARG A 151 -0.84 -6.42 -18.18
C ARG A 151 0.57 -6.67 -17.63
N GLU A 152 1.19 -7.80 -17.97
CA GLU A 152 2.52 -8.22 -17.50
C GLU A 152 3.60 -7.15 -17.70
N ARG A 153 3.67 -6.52 -18.88
CA ARG A 153 4.67 -5.47 -19.15
C ARG A 153 4.55 -4.31 -18.16
N ASN A 154 3.34 -3.83 -17.93
CA ASN A 154 3.11 -2.74 -16.98
C ASN A 154 3.42 -3.13 -15.53
N LEU A 155 3.18 -4.40 -15.15
CA LEU A 155 3.58 -4.92 -13.84
C LEU A 155 5.11 -4.87 -13.67
N VAL A 156 5.83 -5.38 -14.67
CA VAL A 156 7.30 -5.39 -14.67
C VAL A 156 7.87 -3.97 -14.71
N ASP A 157 7.29 -3.07 -15.49
CA ASP A 157 7.74 -1.67 -15.59
C ASP A 157 7.54 -0.93 -14.25
N LYS A 158 6.39 -1.10 -13.59
CA LYS A 158 6.14 -0.53 -12.26
C LYS A 158 7.07 -1.12 -11.20
N TYR A 159 7.29 -2.44 -11.21
CA TYR A 159 8.25 -3.09 -10.33
C TYR A 159 9.67 -2.56 -10.54
N ASN A 160 10.12 -2.45 -11.79
CA ASN A 160 11.44 -1.91 -12.13
C ASN A 160 11.60 -0.44 -11.70
N SER A 161 10.53 0.35 -11.77
CA SER A 161 10.51 1.72 -11.27
C SER A 161 10.78 1.78 -9.76
N ILE A 162 10.11 0.92 -8.98
CA ILE A 162 10.31 0.81 -7.52
C ILE A 162 11.73 0.35 -7.20
N VAL A 163 12.22 -0.70 -7.86
CA VAL A 163 13.60 -1.18 -7.67
C VAL A 163 14.62 -0.09 -8.03
N GLY A 164 14.33 0.72 -9.05
CA GLY A 164 15.11 1.90 -9.41
C GLY A 164 15.15 2.93 -8.28
N LEU A 165 14.02 3.20 -7.62
CA LEU A 165 13.95 4.07 -6.45
C LEU A 165 14.73 3.51 -5.27
N TRP A 166 14.58 2.21 -4.95
CA TRP A 166 15.36 1.55 -3.90
C TRP A 166 16.86 1.72 -4.12
N ARG A 167 17.36 1.46 -5.34
CA ARG A 167 18.77 1.65 -5.69
C ARG A 167 19.19 3.12 -5.53
N ARG A 168 18.39 4.07 -6.01
CA ARG A 168 18.71 5.49 -5.92
C ARG A 168 18.78 5.97 -4.46
N ILE A 169 17.81 5.57 -3.63
CA ILE A 169 17.80 5.86 -2.20
C ILE A 169 19.02 5.24 -1.52
N SER A 170 19.35 3.98 -1.83
CA SER A 170 20.54 3.30 -1.32
C SER A 170 21.83 4.04 -1.70
N THR A 171 21.98 4.47 -2.96
CA THR A 171 23.18 5.19 -3.42
C THR A 171 23.33 6.56 -2.73
N ILE A 172 22.24 7.32 -2.61
CA ILE A 172 22.26 8.64 -1.94
C ILE A 172 22.56 8.48 -0.44
N SER A 173 21.94 7.49 0.20
CA SER A 173 22.17 7.17 1.62
C SER A 173 23.59 6.69 1.87
N GLY A 174 24.17 5.92 0.95
CA GLY A 174 25.59 5.52 0.99
C GLY A 174 26.55 6.69 0.85
N GLY A 175 26.14 7.77 0.18
CA GLY A 175 26.86 9.04 0.11
C GLY A 175 26.64 9.96 1.31
N LEU A 176 26.02 9.49 2.40
CA LEU A 176 25.69 10.25 3.63
C LEU A 176 24.78 11.46 3.41
N ARG A 177 24.07 11.54 2.26
CA ARG A 177 23.15 12.63 1.93
C ARG A 177 21.72 12.30 2.34
N TYR A 178 21.50 12.00 3.62
CA TYR A 178 20.22 11.48 4.11
C TYR A 178 19.05 12.42 3.86
N HIS A 179 19.25 13.74 3.99
CA HIS A 179 18.20 14.72 3.71
C HIS A 179 17.68 14.65 2.25
N ASP A 180 18.56 14.38 1.27
CA ASP A 180 18.15 14.23 -0.12
C ASP A 180 17.48 12.88 -0.39
N ALA A 181 17.88 11.84 0.33
CA ALA A 181 17.22 10.53 0.28
C ALA A 181 15.80 10.60 0.87
N VAL A 182 15.59 11.33 1.97
CA VAL A 182 14.26 11.53 2.59
C VAL A 182 13.25 12.12 1.60
N LYS A 183 13.68 13.04 0.71
CA LYS A 183 12.82 13.63 -0.32
C LYS A 183 12.30 12.62 -1.35
N LEU A 184 12.94 11.46 -1.48
CA LEU A 184 12.51 10.39 -2.38
C LEU A 184 11.52 9.41 -1.72
N LEU A 185 11.33 9.48 -0.41
CA LEU A 185 10.50 8.51 0.32
C LEU A 185 9.02 8.62 -0.05
N SER A 186 8.49 9.82 -0.25
CA SER A 186 7.10 9.98 -0.71
C SER A 186 6.88 9.40 -2.11
N LEU A 187 7.85 9.58 -3.01
CA LEU A 187 7.80 8.97 -4.34
C LEU A 187 7.86 7.44 -4.29
N LEU A 188 8.60 6.88 -3.32
CA LEU A 188 8.66 5.45 -3.09
C LEU A 188 7.34 4.90 -2.54
N GLU A 189 6.73 5.60 -1.58
CA GLU A 189 5.42 5.27 -1.02
C GLU A 189 4.34 5.29 -2.11
N ASP A 190 4.29 6.36 -2.91
CA ASP A 190 3.36 6.48 -4.05
C ASP A 190 3.58 5.37 -5.10
N ALA A 191 4.83 5.04 -5.40
CA ALA A 191 5.15 3.98 -6.36
C ALA A 191 4.76 2.59 -5.84
N SER A 192 5.03 2.29 -4.56
CA SER A 192 4.73 1.00 -3.93
C SER A 192 3.23 0.78 -3.71
N SER A 193 2.51 1.80 -3.25
CA SER A 193 1.04 1.79 -3.17
C SER A 193 0.42 1.66 -4.56
N GLY A 194 0.87 2.46 -5.53
CA GLY A 194 0.40 2.39 -6.92
C GLY A 194 0.70 1.06 -7.63
N PHE A 195 1.74 0.33 -7.24
CA PHE A 195 1.97 -1.05 -7.69
C PHE A 195 0.97 -2.01 -7.06
N THR A 196 0.75 -1.91 -5.75
CA THR A 196 -0.23 -2.75 -5.02
C THR A 196 -1.64 -2.57 -5.57
N ASP A 197 -2.05 -1.35 -5.88
CA ASP A 197 -3.34 -1.05 -6.50
C ASP A 197 -3.43 -1.62 -7.91
N TYR A 198 -2.36 -1.51 -8.71
CA TYR A 198 -2.32 -2.09 -10.05
C TYR A 198 -2.42 -3.62 -10.00
N VAL A 199 -1.76 -4.25 -9.03
CA VAL A 199 -1.89 -5.69 -8.74
C VAL A 199 -3.33 -6.05 -8.39
N ASN A 200 -3.94 -5.37 -7.42
CA ASN A 200 -5.33 -5.65 -7.01
C ASN A 200 -6.31 -5.45 -8.19
N SER A 201 -6.10 -4.43 -9.02
CA SER A 201 -6.90 -4.20 -10.23
C SER A 201 -6.71 -5.28 -11.30
N THR A 202 -5.54 -5.91 -11.33
CA THR A 202 -5.21 -7.02 -12.24
C THR A 202 -5.84 -8.31 -11.77
N ILE A 203 -5.77 -8.58 -10.47
CA ILE A 203 -6.48 -9.70 -9.83
C ILE A 203 -7.99 -9.55 -10.04
N ALA A 204 -8.56 -8.36 -9.81
CA ALA A 204 -9.98 -8.10 -10.04
C ALA A 204 -10.42 -8.28 -11.50
N ALA A 205 -9.52 -8.05 -12.46
CA ALA A 205 -9.79 -8.29 -13.87
C ALA A 205 -9.60 -9.76 -14.28
N LEU A 206 -8.81 -10.53 -13.53
CA LEU A 206 -8.60 -11.97 -13.72
C LEU A 206 -9.77 -12.78 -13.13
N HIS A 207 -10.40 -12.32 -12.05
CA HIS A 207 -11.63 -12.89 -11.53
C HIS A 207 -12.81 -12.48 -12.42
N PRO A 208 -13.59 -13.43 -12.97
CA PRO A 208 -14.82 -13.08 -13.66
C PRO A 208 -15.86 -12.64 -12.62
N ILE A 209 -16.02 -11.33 -12.43
CA ILE A 209 -17.06 -10.77 -11.53
C ILE A 209 -18.47 -11.14 -12.00
N HIS A 210 -18.64 -11.51 -13.26
CA HIS A 210 -19.84 -12.21 -13.70
C HIS A 210 -19.50 -13.32 -14.68
N CYS A 211 -19.79 -14.56 -14.28
CA CYS A 211 -20.16 -15.62 -15.22
C CYS A 211 -21.48 -15.22 -15.91
N THR A 212 -21.50 -14.16 -16.72
CA THR A 212 -22.52 -14.03 -17.76
C THR A 212 -22.21 -15.14 -18.74
N ARG A 213 -22.88 -16.28 -18.54
CA ARG A 213 -23.00 -17.33 -19.53
C ARG A 213 -23.37 -16.65 -20.84
N GLU A 214 -22.41 -16.46 -21.74
CA GLU A 214 -22.70 -16.15 -23.13
C GLU A 214 -23.41 -17.38 -23.71
N ARG A 215 -24.70 -17.50 -23.43
CA ARG A 215 -25.58 -18.30 -24.27
C ARG A 215 -25.57 -17.56 -25.60
N LYS A 216 -24.81 -18.09 -26.56
CA LYS A 216 -25.23 -17.99 -27.95
C LYS A 216 -26.61 -18.63 -27.98
N VAL A 217 -27.65 -17.81 -27.83
CA VAL A 217 -29.01 -18.25 -28.12
C VAL A 217 -28.98 -18.48 -29.62
N GLY A 218 -28.80 -19.75 -30.01
CA GLY A 218 -29.09 -20.15 -31.37
C GLY A 218 -30.56 -19.90 -31.55
N ILE A 219 -30.91 -18.70 -32.03
CA ILE A 219 -32.24 -18.44 -32.52
C ILE A 219 -32.26 -19.18 -33.85
N GLU A 220 -32.57 -20.47 -33.81
CA GLU A 220 -33.16 -21.15 -34.96
C GLU A 220 -34.47 -20.42 -35.22
N PHE A 221 -34.39 -19.39 -36.06
CA PHE A 221 -35.56 -18.85 -36.72
C PHE A 221 -36.01 -19.95 -37.69
N ASP A 222 -36.79 -20.90 -37.17
CA ASP A 222 -37.53 -21.81 -38.02
C ASP A 222 -38.32 -20.96 -39.00
N LEU A 223 -37.98 -21.08 -40.29
CA LEU A 223 -38.49 -20.29 -41.41
C LEU A 223 -40.03 -20.39 -41.54
N THR A 224 -40.63 -21.36 -40.84
CA THR A 224 -42.06 -21.65 -40.74
C THR A 224 -42.80 -20.83 -39.67
N THR A 225 -42.09 -20.25 -38.70
CA THR A 225 -42.70 -19.50 -37.59
C THR A 225 -43.08 -18.07 -37.99
N ILE A 226 -42.29 -17.46 -38.86
CA ILE A 226 -42.50 -16.10 -39.38
C ILE A 226 -43.85 -15.98 -40.13
N PRO A 227 -44.22 -16.88 -41.08
CA PRO A 227 -45.51 -16.79 -41.74
C PRO A 227 -46.69 -17.02 -40.79
N ALA A 228 -46.55 -17.87 -39.76
CA ALA A 228 -47.61 -18.09 -38.77
C ALA A 228 -47.94 -16.81 -37.98
N PHE A 229 -46.91 -16.06 -37.56
CA PHE A 229 -47.11 -14.76 -36.89
C PHE A 229 -47.73 -13.72 -37.82
N ILE A 230 -47.39 -13.70 -39.11
CA ILE A 230 -47.99 -12.78 -40.09
C ILE A 230 -49.48 -13.09 -40.28
N VAL A 231 -49.87 -14.37 -40.39
CA VAL A 231 -51.28 -14.77 -40.54
C VAL A 231 -52.11 -14.33 -39.33
N VAL A 232 -51.60 -14.55 -38.11
CA VAL A 232 -52.26 -14.11 -36.88
C VAL A 232 -52.42 -12.58 -36.87
N PHE A 233 -51.38 -11.84 -37.28
CA PHE A 233 -51.43 -10.38 -37.35
C PHE A 233 -52.44 -9.87 -38.37
N VAL A 234 -52.54 -10.51 -39.54
CA VAL A 234 -53.53 -10.17 -40.58
C VAL A 234 -54.95 -10.44 -40.10
N ILE A 235 -55.18 -11.56 -39.41
CA ILE A 235 -56.49 -11.89 -38.83
C ILE A 235 -56.85 -10.87 -37.75
N LEU A 236 -55.92 -10.55 -36.84
CA LEU A 236 -56.13 -9.54 -35.79
C LEU A 236 -56.43 -8.17 -36.41
N TRP A 237 -55.69 -7.77 -37.45
CA TRP A 237 -55.93 -6.53 -38.17
C TRP A 237 -57.31 -6.49 -38.81
N PHE A 238 -57.78 -7.62 -39.37
CA PHE A 238 -59.11 -7.70 -39.97
C PHE A 238 -60.23 -7.65 -38.92
N VAL A 239 -60.03 -8.29 -37.77
CA VAL A 239 -61.00 -8.34 -36.66
C VAL A 239 -61.06 -7.00 -35.92
N LEU A 240 -59.90 -6.40 -35.63
CA LEU A 240 -59.78 -5.13 -34.92
C LEU A 240 -59.96 -3.92 -35.83
N ARG A 241 -60.21 -4.12 -37.14
CA ARG A 241 -60.45 -3.02 -38.07
C ARG A 241 -61.70 -2.25 -37.59
N PRO A 242 -61.57 -0.99 -37.14
CA PRO A 242 -62.69 -0.25 -36.60
C PRO A 242 -63.76 -0.08 -37.69
N ARG A 243 -64.94 -0.65 -37.45
CA ARG A 243 -66.10 -0.48 -38.34
C ARG A 243 -66.47 1.01 -38.31
N ARG A 244 -66.47 1.65 -39.49
CA ARG A 244 -66.80 3.07 -39.63
C ARG A 244 -68.14 3.37 -38.94
N PRO A 245 -68.24 4.42 -38.10
CA PRO A 245 -69.51 4.82 -37.53
C PRO A 245 -70.45 5.21 -38.66
N LYS A 246 -71.67 4.64 -38.65
CA LYS A 246 -72.69 4.97 -39.65
C LYS A 246 -73.02 6.46 -39.56
N PRO A 247 -73.16 7.17 -40.70
CA PRO A 247 -73.51 8.58 -40.69
C PRO A 247 -74.90 8.75 -40.05
N LYS A 248 -74.99 9.62 -39.04
CA LYS A 248 -76.28 10.09 -38.53
C LYS A 248 -76.89 11.01 -39.59
N ILE A 249 -78.02 10.58 -40.16
CA ILE A 249 -78.91 11.43 -40.95
C ILE A 249 -79.92 12.01 -39.94
N ASN A 250 -79.93 13.34 -39.84
CA ASN A 250 -80.85 14.25 -39.12
C ASN A 250 -81.48 13.74 -37.81
#